data_AF-A0A3M2CEH2-F1
#
_entry.id   AF-A0A3M2CEH2-F1
#
_cell.length_a   1.000
_cell.length_b   1.000
_cell.length_c   1.000
_cell.angle_alpha   90.00
_cell.angle_beta   90.00
_cell.angle_gamma   90.00
#
_symmetry.space_group_name_H-M   'P 1'
#
loop_
_entity.id
_entity.type
_entity.pdbx_description
1 polymer ?
#
loop_
_entity_poly.entity_id
_entity_poly.type
_entity_poly.pdbx_seq_one_letter_code
_entity_poly.pdbx_strand_id
1 'polypeptide(L)'
;MPDAAYDLARLEALVARLRAPDGCPWDRRQTLGDLRAYLLEEAHETAAAIDRAVADGDYEPLREELGDLLFQVVFIAHLAAEAGAFRLADAIERIHRKMIERHPHVFGDDALADAGEVHRAWEARKLAQQPPHRSLLDGVPDSLPALVGAYRLTQKAAGVGFDWADAAGALAKVDEERGELEGAIAAGDRAAIAGEVGDLLFAAANVARKLGIDPEAALAAGNRKFRHRFRALEAAFARRGKSLDGATLEEMDEVWETVKREPSISLLAAMSENRVIGRDGRLPWHLPADLKRVKRLTVGHTVIMGRRTFESIGRPLPRRRSIVLSRDRRYRPAGVEVAASLEEALALAGGEEEVFVFGGAELFRLALPRARRIYLTLVHAEVEGDVHFPPWDESDWRLVEDRRYDADERHPHPYSFRLYERRSPG
;
A
#
# COMPACT_ATOMS: atom_id res chain seq x y z
N MET A 1 2.77 15.99 39.33
CA MET A 1 2.87 14.56 38.94
C MET A 1 2.60 14.52 37.44
N PRO A 2 3.48 13.93 36.62
CA PRO A 2 3.27 13.93 35.17
C PRO A 2 2.00 13.15 34.82
N ASP A 3 1.31 13.58 33.77
CA ASP A 3 0.13 12.95 33.17
C ASP A 3 0.24 11.41 33.18
N ALA A 4 -0.82 10.75 33.65
CA ALA A 4 -0.93 9.30 33.56
C ALA A 4 -0.92 8.89 32.08
N ALA A 5 0.23 8.43 31.60
CA ALA A 5 0.43 7.93 30.25
C ALA A 5 -0.62 6.88 29.91
N TYR A 6 -1.16 6.93 28.69
CA TYR A 6 -1.94 5.83 28.13
C TYR A 6 -1.01 4.62 28.01
N ASP A 7 -1.14 3.67 28.93
CA ASP A 7 -0.31 2.46 29.00
C ASP A 7 -1.16 1.19 28.82
N LEU A 8 -0.47 0.05 28.65
CA LEU A 8 -1.10 -1.24 28.44
C LEU A 8 -2.02 -1.66 29.60
N ALA A 9 -1.71 -1.21 30.83
CA ALA A 9 -2.50 -1.53 32.02
C ALA A 9 -3.91 -0.90 31.96
N ARG A 10 -4.05 0.30 31.39
CA ARG A 10 -5.37 0.89 31.14
C ARG A 10 -6.21 0.08 30.16
N LEU A 11 -5.59 -0.49 29.12
CA LEU A 11 -6.27 -1.34 28.15
C LEU A 11 -6.71 -2.66 28.78
N GLU A 12 -5.86 -3.28 29.61
CA GLU A 12 -6.24 -4.44 30.42
C GLU A 12 -7.42 -4.15 31.35
N ALA A 13 -7.38 -3.00 32.05
CA ALA A 13 -8.46 -2.57 32.94
C ALA A 13 -9.77 -2.30 32.18
N LEU A 14 -9.70 -1.76 30.95
CA LEU A 14 -10.86 -1.57 30.08
C LEU A 14 -11.51 -2.91 29.74
N VAL A 15 -10.74 -3.90 29.26
CA VAL A 15 -11.27 -5.23 28.94
C VAL A 15 -11.89 -5.89 30.17
N ALA A 16 -11.23 -5.81 31.33
CA ALA A 16 -11.78 -6.31 32.58
C ALA A 16 -13.12 -5.64 32.96
N ARG A 17 -13.23 -4.31 32.76
CA ARG A 17 -14.48 -3.58 33.00
C ARG A 17 -15.59 -3.99 32.03
N LEU A 18 -15.27 -4.18 30.75
CA LEU A 18 -16.20 -4.62 29.72
C LEU A 18 -16.75 -6.01 30.03
N ARG A 19 -15.92 -6.91 30.57
CA ARG A 19 -16.30 -8.29 30.92
C ARG A 19 -16.84 -8.49 32.34
N ALA A 20 -16.82 -7.47 33.19
CA ALA A 20 -17.40 -7.53 34.53
C ALA A 20 -18.90 -7.94 34.50
N PRO A 21 -19.46 -8.50 35.59
CA PRO A 21 -20.86 -8.95 35.63
C PRO A 21 -21.90 -7.90 35.21
N ASP A 22 -21.61 -6.62 35.48
CA ASP A 22 -22.42 -5.45 35.11
C ASP A 22 -21.88 -4.70 33.86
N GLY A 23 -20.87 -5.27 33.19
CA GLY A 23 -20.24 -4.75 31.98
C GLY A 23 -21.07 -4.95 30.70
N CYS A 24 -20.39 -4.90 29.55
CA CYS A 24 -21.02 -5.03 28.25
C CYS A 24 -21.49 -6.47 28.00
N PRO A 25 -22.80 -6.71 27.72
CA PRO A 25 -23.31 -8.05 27.42
C PRO A 25 -22.68 -8.70 26.19
N TRP A 26 -22.27 -7.90 25.20
CA TRP A 26 -21.62 -8.39 23.98
C TRP A 26 -20.19 -8.86 24.24
N ASP A 27 -19.41 -8.11 25.03
CA ASP A 27 -18.04 -8.50 25.38
C ASP A 27 -18.03 -9.71 26.31
N ARG A 28 -18.92 -9.77 27.30
CA ARG A 28 -19.02 -10.91 28.24
C ARG A 28 -19.23 -12.26 27.55
N ARG A 29 -20.02 -12.29 26.47
CA ARG A 29 -20.34 -13.55 25.77
C ARG A 29 -19.24 -14.04 24.84
N GLN A 30 -18.25 -13.20 24.51
CA GLN A 30 -17.17 -13.57 23.61
C GLN A 30 -16.35 -14.73 24.19
N THR A 31 -15.98 -15.67 23.33
CA THR A 31 -15.13 -16.82 23.60
C THR A 31 -13.86 -16.76 22.74
N LEU A 32 -12.86 -17.61 23.05
CA LEU A 32 -11.66 -17.72 22.19
C LEU A 32 -12.00 -18.11 20.74
N GLY A 33 -13.09 -18.86 20.53
CA GLY A 33 -13.55 -19.23 19.20
C GLY A 33 -14.04 -18.03 18.40
N ASP A 34 -14.79 -17.12 19.05
CA ASP A 34 -15.30 -15.90 18.41
C ASP A 34 -14.15 -14.96 18.05
N LEU A 35 -13.21 -14.76 18.98
CA LEU A 35 -12.06 -13.87 18.79
C LEU A 35 -11.08 -14.35 17.71
N ARG A 36 -11.11 -15.63 17.33
CA ARG A 36 -10.26 -16.14 16.24
C ARG A 36 -10.57 -15.43 14.92
N ALA A 37 -11.84 -15.19 14.61
CA ALA A 37 -12.23 -14.53 13.36
C ALA A 37 -11.76 -13.07 13.36
N TYR A 38 -12.04 -12.35 14.45
CA TYR A 38 -11.61 -10.95 14.62
C TYR A 38 -10.10 -10.82 14.56
N LEU A 39 -9.34 -11.67 15.26
CA LEU A 39 -7.86 -11.63 15.19
C LEU A 39 -7.32 -11.78 13.76
N LEU A 40 -7.93 -12.64 12.95
CA LEU A 40 -7.50 -12.81 11.56
C LEU A 40 -7.88 -11.60 10.71
N GLU A 41 -9.06 -11.03 10.91
CA GLU A 41 -9.50 -9.78 10.29
C GLU A 41 -8.52 -8.64 10.61
N GLU A 42 -8.29 -8.34 11.88
CA GLU A 42 -7.36 -7.28 12.32
C GLU A 42 -5.93 -7.51 11.79
N ALA A 43 -5.48 -8.77 11.71
CA ALA A 43 -4.17 -9.09 11.15
C ALA A 43 -4.09 -8.77 9.65
N HIS A 44 -5.16 -9.02 8.89
CA HIS A 44 -5.25 -8.66 7.49
C HIS A 44 -5.39 -7.15 7.29
N GLU A 45 -6.16 -6.45 8.12
CA GLU A 45 -6.30 -4.99 8.07
C GLU A 45 -4.99 -4.30 8.43
N THR A 46 -4.30 -4.76 9.49
CA THR A 46 -2.94 -4.34 9.84
C THR A 46 -1.96 -4.55 8.68
N ALA A 47 -1.99 -5.71 8.02
CA ALA A 47 -1.14 -5.97 6.86
C ALA A 47 -1.43 -5.00 5.71
N ALA A 48 -2.71 -4.72 5.42
CA ALA A 48 -3.11 -3.74 4.43
C ALA A 48 -2.70 -2.30 4.82
N ALA A 49 -2.69 -1.97 6.11
CA ALA A 49 -2.23 -0.68 6.60
C ALA A 49 -0.69 -0.54 6.51
N ILE A 50 0.06 -1.62 6.70
CA ILE A 50 1.51 -1.66 6.41
C ILE A 50 1.76 -1.37 4.92
N ASP A 51 1.03 -2.04 4.02
CA ASP A 51 1.11 -1.80 2.57
C ASP A 51 0.92 -0.32 2.25
N ARG A 52 -0.09 0.33 2.86
CA ARG A 52 -0.36 1.77 2.69
C ARG A 52 0.74 2.65 3.26
N ALA A 53 1.24 2.32 4.46
CA ALA A 53 2.33 3.08 5.06
C ALA A 53 3.60 3.03 4.21
N VAL A 54 3.88 1.90 3.57
CA VAL A 54 5.02 1.72 2.64
C VAL A 54 4.78 2.46 1.33
N ALA A 55 3.60 2.32 0.72
CA ALA A 55 3.29 2.90 -0.58
C ALA A 55 3.15 4.43 -0.51
N ASP A 56 2.39 4.93 0.47
CA ASP A 56 1.92 6.31 0.50
C ASP A 56 2.60 7.13 1.62
N GLY A 57 3.34 6.49 2.52
CA GLY A 57 3.92 7.12 3.71
C GLY A 57 2.89 7.49 4.79
N ASP A 58 1.67 6.94 4.71
CA ASP A 58 0.60 7.19 5.67
C ASP A 58 0.56 6.14 6.78
N TYR A 59 0.99 6.54 7.97
CA TYR A 59 1.06 5.68 9.16
C TYR A 59 -0.20 5.77 10.02
N GLU A 60 -1.17 6.62 9.68
CA GLU A 60 -2.37 6.78 10.51
C GLU A 60 -3.25 5.53 10.52
N PRO A 61 -3.61 4.91 9.37
CA PRO A 61 -4.29 3.62 9.37
C PRO A 61 -3.49 2.57 10.14
N LEU A 62 -2.16 2.52 9.96
CA LEU A 62 -1.33 1.56 10.67
C LEU A 62 -1.40 1.73 12.20
N ARG A 63 -1.53 2.97 12.69
CA ARG A 63 -1.70 3.23 14.12
C ARG A 63 -3.04 2.70 14.63
N GLU A 64 -4.11 2.90 13.88
CA GLU A 64 -5.46 2.42 14.18
C GLU A 64 -5.47 0.89 14.25
N GLU A 65 -5.08 0.22 13.17
CA GLU A 65 -5.09 -1.25 13.08
C GLU A 65 -4.17 -1.92 14.11
N LEU A 66 -3.02 -1.32 14.44
CA LEU A 66 -2.16 -1.83 15.52
C LEU A 66 -2.84 -1.73 16.89
N GLY A 67 -3.69 -0.73 17.11
CA GLY A 67 -4.51 -0.58 18.30
C GLY A 67 -5.56 -1.68 18.40
N ASP A 68 -6.26 -1.95 17.31
CA ASP A 68 -7.30 -2.98 17.24
C ASP A 68 -6.72 -4.38 17.38
N LEU A 69 -5.62 -4.67 16.68
CA LEU A 69 -4.85 -5.90 16.86
C LEU A 69 -4.38 -6.07 18.31
N LEU A 70 -3.89 -5.00 18.95
CA LEU A 70 -3.49 -5.04 20.36
C LEU A 70 -4.69 -5.30 21.29
N PHE A 71 -5.85 -4.69 21.02
CA PHE A 71 -7.08 -4.94 21.76
C PHE A 71 -7.47 -6.43 21.70
N GLN A 72 -7.42 -7.06 20.52
CA GLN A 72 -7.69 -8.50 20.40
C GLN A 72 -6.69 -9.34 21.22
N VAL A 73 -5.40 -9.01 21.22
CA VAL A 73 -4.38 -9.70 22.03
C VAL A 73 -4.67 -9.57 23.52
N VAL A 74 -5.01 -8.38 24.00
CA VAL A 74 -5.36 -8.15 25.41
C VAL A 74 -6.64 -8.90 25.79
N PHE A 75 -7.64 -8.91 24.92
CA PHE A 75 -8.90 -9.62 25.14
C PHE A 75 -8.69 -11.14 25.25
N ILE A 76 -7.91 -11.73 24.33
CA ILE A 76 -7.53 -13.15 24.37
C ILE A 76 -6.78 -13.49 25.66
N ALA A 77 -5.82 -12.64 26.07
CA ALA A 77 -5.09 -12.84 27.32
C ALA A 77 -5.99 -12.73 28.55
N HIS A 78 -7.00 -11.86 28.53
CA HIS A 78 -8.00 -11.76 29.60
C HIS A 78 -8.84 -13.03 29.72
N LEU A 79 -9.30 -13.60 28.60
CA LEU A 79 -10.00 -14.90 28.59
C LEU A 79 -9.13 -16.04 29.12
N ALA A 80 -7.84 -16.06 28.76
CA ALA A 80 -6.90 -17.04 29.29
C ALA A 80 -6.71 -16.89 30.82
N ALA A 81 -6.72 -15.65 31.33
CA ALA A 81 -6.64 -15.37 32.76
C ALA A 81 -7.92 -15.79 33.49
N GLU A 82 -9.11 -15.54 32.93
CA GLU A 82 -10.41 -16.03 33.45
C GLU A 82 -10.42 -17.57 33.56
N ALA A 83 -9.80 -18.26 32.60
CA ALA A 83 -9.64 -19.71 32.60
C ALA A 83 -8.53 -20.22 33.55
N GLY A 84 -7.83 -19.34 34.26
CA GLY A 84 -6.72 -19.68 35.16
C GLY A 84 -5.46 -20.19 34.45
N ALA A 85 -5.31 -19.95 33.15
CA ALA A 85 -4.21 -20.48 32.35
C ALA A 85 -2.94 -19.61 32.44
N PHE A 86 -3.04 -18.33 32.07
CA PHE A 86 -1.95 -17.35 32.17
C PHE A 86 -2.50 -15.92 32.07
N ARG A 87 -1.71 -14.92 32.47
CA ARG A 87 -2.00 -13.48 32.34
C ARG A 87 -1.21 -12.86 31.20
N LEU A 88 -1.63 -11.68 30.72
CA LEU A 88 -0.91 -10.94 29.69
C LEU A 88 0.57 -10.71 30.04
N ALA A 89 0.86 -10.37 31.30
CA ALA A 89 2.23 -10.20 31.80
C ALA A 89 3.12 -11.44 31.57
N ASP A 90 2.56 -12.65 31.69
CA ASP A 90 3.32 -13.90 31.51
C ASP A 90 3.67 -14.10 30.02
N ALA A 91 2.77 -13.72 29.11
CA ALA A 91 3.02 -13.72 27.67
C ALA A 91 4.10 -12.69 27.27
N ILE A 92 4.05 -11.48 27.86
CA ILE A 92 5.05 -10.41 27.67
C ILE A 92 6.43 -10.86 28.17
N GLU A 93 6.51 -11.43 29.38
CA GLU A 93 7.77 -11.95 29.93
C GLU A 93 8.37 -13.02 29.00
N ARG A 94 7.52 -13.95 28.54
CA ARG A 94 7.95 -15.03 27.66
C ARG A 94 8.52 -14.53 26.33
N ILE A 95 7.86 -13.57 25.66
CA ILE A 95 8.38 -13.02 24.40
C ILE A 95 9.63 -12.17 24.64
N HIS A 96 9.69 -11.40 25.73
CA HIS A 96 10.84 -10.59 26.08
C HIS A 96 12.10 -11.44 26.28
N ARG A 97 12.02 -12.46 27.15
CA ARG A 97 13.13 -13.41 27.38
C ARG A 97 13.55 -14.10 26.08
N LYS A 98 12.58 -14.60 25.31
CA LYS A 98 12.84 -15.26 24.02
C LYS A 98 13.55 -14.35 23.01
N MET A 99 13.20 -13.06 22.97
CA MET A 99 13.84 -12.11 22.07
C MET A 99 15.27 -11.78 22.53
N ILE A 100 15.53 -11.63 23.82
CA ILE A 100 16.89 -11.45 24.36
C ILE A 100 17.78 -12.65 24.00
N GLU A 101 17.33 -13.86 24.32
CA GLU A 101 18.07 -15.10 24.07
C GLU A 101 18.39 -15.34 22.58
N ARG A 102 17.56 -14.80 21.67
CA ARG A 102 17.75 -14.92 20.22
C ARG A 102 18.68 -13.87 19.63
N HIS A 103 18.99 -12.81 20.38
CA HIS A 103 19.86 -11.71 19.95
C HIS A 103 21.07 -11.54 20.90
N PRO A 104 21.88 -12.58 21.15
CA PRO A 104 23.09 -12.44 21.95
C PRO A 104 24.14 -11.54 21.28
N HIS A 105 23.99 -11.22 19.99
CA HIS A 105 24.83 -10.22 19.32
C HIS A 105 24.44 -8.78 19.64
N VAL A 106 23.24 -8.57 20.22
CA VAL A 106 22.79 -7.26 20.72
C VAL A 106 22.93 -7.20 22.25
N PHE A 107 22.62 -8.30 22.94
CA PHE A 107 22.49 -8.34 24.41
C PHE A 107 23.55 -9.21 25.11
N GLY A 108 24.52 -9.76 24.38
CA GLY A 108 25.61 -10.58 24.90
C GLY A 108 26.91 -10.32 24.10
N ASP A 109 27.78 -11.33 24.02
CA ASP A 109 29.15 -11.18 23.50
C ASP A 109 29.34 -11.70 22.05
N ASP A 110 28.28 -12.18 21.37
CA ASP A 110 28.39 -12.73 20.02
C ASP A 110 28.67 -11.62 18.99
N ALA A 111 29.83 -11.65 18.32
CA ALA A 111 30.09 -10.77 17.18
C ALA A 111 29.61 -11.44 15.88
N LEU A 112 28.52 -10.94 15.29
CA LEU A 112 28.04 -11.33 13.96
C LEU A 112 28.29 -10.19 12.97
N ALA A 113 28.81 -10.51 11.78
CA ALA A 113 29.33 -9.53 10.84
C ALA A 113 28.25 -8.81 10.04
N ASP A 114 27.14 -9.49 9.72
CA ASP A 114 26.08 -8.95 8.87
C ASP A 114 24.68 -9.53 9.18
N ALA A 115 23.65 -8.96 8.55
CA ALA A 115 22.26 -9.38 8.69
C ALA A 115 22.02 -10.84 8.24
N GLY A 116 22.81 -11.35 7.29
CA GLY A 116 22.74 -12.73 6.83
C GLY A 116 23.26 -13.72 7.87
N GLU A 117 24.37 -13.41 8.54
CA GLU A 117 24.88 -14.16 9.69
C GLU A 117 23.91 -14.14 10.87
N VAL A 118 23.31 -12.98 11.16
CA VAL A 118 22.25 -12.84 12.18
C VAL A 118 21.07 -13.76 11.86
N HIS A 119 20.59 -13.74 10.62
CA HIS A 119 19.47 -14.59 10.20
C HIS A 119 19.79 -16.09 10.32
N ARG A 120 20.98 -16.52 9.87
CA ARG A 120 21.42 -17.93 10.00
C ARG A 120 21.51 -18.37 11.46
N ALA A 121 22.13 -17.56 12.31
CA ALA A 121 22.23 -17.85 13.75
C ALA A 121 20.84 -17.90 14.41
N TRP A 122 19.92 -17.02 14.00
CA TRP A 122 18.54 -17.00 14.51
C TRP A 122 17.77 -18.29 14.18
N GLU A 123 17.81 -18.75 12.92
CA GLU A 123 17.16 -20.01 12.53
C GLU A 123 17.82 -21.22 13.22
N ALA A 124 19.14 -21.26 13.35
CA ALA A 124 19.84 -22.33 14.07
C ALA A 124 19.41 -22.43 15.55
N ARG A 125 19.33 -21.30 16.26
CA ARG A 125 18.85 -21.25 17.66
C ARG A 125 17.38 -21.67 17.76
N LYS A 126 16.55 -21.25 16.81
CA LYS A 126 15.13 -21.64 16.74
C LYS A 126 14.98 -23.14 16.56
N LEU A 127 15.84 -23.79 15.77
CA LEU A 127 15.85 -25.25 15.59
C LEU A 127 16.30 -25.98 16.86
N ALA A 128 17.37 -25.52 17.51
CA ALA A 128 17.89 -26.13 18.74
C ALA A 128 16.90 -26.11 19.93
N GLN A 129 15.94 -25.17 19.92
CA GLN A 129 14.91 -25.03 20.94
C GLN A 129 13.62 -25.84 20.63
N GLN A 130 13.54 -26.55 19.48
CA GLN A 130 12.37 -27.37 19.18
C GLN A 130 12.42 -28.71 19.93
N PRO A 131 11.28 -29.21 20.45
CA PRO A 131 11.21 -30.52 21.08
C PRO A 131 11.63 -31.62 20.08
N PRO A 132 12.32 -32.70 20.53
CA PRO A 132 12.90 -33.74 19.66
C PRO A 132 11.88 -34.57 18.84
N HIS A 133 10.57 -34.37 19.05
CA HIS A 133 9.50 -35.11 18.37
C HIS A 133 8.52 -34.23 17.57
N ARG A 134 8.84 -32.95 17.34
CA ARG A 134 8.06 -32.10 16.43
C ARG A 134 8.68 -32.13 15.03
N SER A 135 7.84 -32.27 14.00
CA SER A 135 8.25 -32.03 12.63
C SER A 135 8.73 -30.58 12.50
N LEU A 136 9.74 -30.36 11.65
CA LEU A 136 10.26 -29.03 11.32
C LEU A 136 9.14 -28.06 10.87
N LEU A 137 8.11 -28.64 10.23
CA LEU A 137 6.98 -27.93 9.63
C LEU A 137 5.85 -27.66 10.63
N ASP A 138 5.81 -28.31 11.80
CA ASP A 138 4.74 -28.15 12.83
C ASP A 138 4.61 -26.72 13.39
N GLY A 139 5.58 -25.85 13.06
CA GLY A 139 5.53 -24.42 13.38
C GLY A 139 4.82 -23.56 12.33
N VAL A 140 4.29 -24.14 11.24
CA VAL A 140 3.46 -23.44 10.25
C VAL A 140 2.00 -23.76 10.56
N PRO A 141 1.19 -22.77 10.97
CA PRO A 141 -0.23 -22.99 11.20
C PRO A 141 -0.97 -23.33 9.91
N ASP A 142 -1.85 -24.34 9.95
CA ASP A 142 -2.74 -24.70 8.83
C ASP A 142 -3.75 -23.60 8.51
N SER A 143 -3.95 -22.65 9.42
CA SER A 143 -4.86 -21.51 9.25
C SER A 143 -4.30 -20.38 8.39
N LEU A 144 -3.03 -20.46 7.96
CA LEU A 144 -2.45 -19.41 7.12
C LEU A 144 -3.08 -19.41 5.72
N PRO A 145 -3.19 -18.24 5.07
CA PRO A 145 -3.43 -18.18 3.64
C PRO A 145 -2.42 -19.06 2.89
N ALA A 146 -2.88 -19.74 1.84
CA ALA A 146 -2.12 -20.82 1.20
C ALA A 146 -0.73 -20.37 0.69
N LEU A 147 -0.61 -19.17 0.11
CA LEU A 147 0.67 -18.65 -0.37
C LEU A 147 1.63 -18.31 0.78
N VAL A 148 1.11 -17.76 1.88
CA VAL A 148 1.90 -17.52 3.10
C VAL A 148 2.34 -18.85 3.72
N GLY A 149 1.45 -19.84 3.75
CA GLY A 149 1.75 -21.20 4.18
C GLY A 149 2.91 -21.80 3.39
N ALA A 150 2.81 -21.79 2.06
CA ALA A 150 3.87 -22.26 1.15
C ALA A 150 5.20 -21.52 1.39
N TYR A 151 5.16 -20.19 1.51
CA TYR A 151 6.34 -19.38 1.84
C TYR A 151 6.99 -19.81 3.16
N ARG A 152 6.21 -20.04 4.22
CA ARG A 152 6.72 -20.41 5.55
C ARG A 152 7.24 -21.84 5.62
N LEU A 153 6.57 -22.78 4.94
CA LEU A 153 7.01 -24.17 4.82
C LEU A 153 8.39 -24.24 4.16
N THR A 154 8.54 -23.55 3.03
CA THR A 154 9.78 -23.54 2.25
C THR A 154 10.89 -22.76 2.94
N GLN A 155 10.57 -21.66 3.64
CA GLN A 155 11.52 -20.95 4.50
C GLN A 155 12.06 -21.85 5.63
N LYS A 156 11.21 -22.67 6.25
CA LYS A 156 11.62 -23.62 7.29
C LYS A 156 12.50 -24.74 6.73
N ALA A 157 12.10 -25.32 5.60
CA ALA A 157 12.89 -26.36 4.93
C ALA A 157 14.28 -25.84 4.53
N ALA A 158 14.36 -24.59 4.07
CA ALA A 158 15.63 -23.94 3.76
C ALA A 158 16.55 -23.80 4.97
N GLY A 159 16.00 -23.66 6.18
CA GLY A 159 16.75 -23.57 7.44
C GLY A 159 17.61 -24.82 7.75
N VAL A 160 17.29 -25.97 7.15
CA VAL A 160 18.08 -27.21 7.26
C VAL A 160 18.86 -27.53 5.98
N GLY A 161 18.95 -26.59 5.04
CA GLY A 161 19.66 -26.74 3.77
C GLY A 161 18.84 -27.36 2.64
N PHE A 162 17.54 -27.60 2.84
CA PHE A 162 16.64 -28.02 1.76
C PHE A 162 16.15 -26.79 0.99
N ASP A 163 16.98 -26.28 0.09
CA ASP A 163 16.70 -25.07 -0.70
C ASP A 163 17.43 -25.07 -2.05
N TRP A 164 16.91 -24.32 -3.02
CA TRP A 164 17.62 -24.00 -4.27
C TRP A 164 18.78 -23.03 -4.00
N ALA A 165 19.75 -22.94 -4.92
CA ALA A 165 20.86 -21.99 -4.77
C ALA A 165 20.38 -20.53 -4.88
N ASP A 166 19.51 -20.24 -5.86
CA ASP A 166 19.06 -18.89 -6.19
C ASP A 166 17.62 -18.89 -6.76
N ALA A 167 17.15 -17.72 -7.18
CA ALA A 167 15.84 -17.56 -7.80
C ALA A 167 15.72 -18.24 -9.18
N ALA A 168 16.83 -18.42 -9.90
CA ALA A 168 16.82 -19.09 -11.21
C ALA A 168 16.52 -20.58 -11.05
N GLY A 169 17.08 -21.23 -10.02
CA GLY A 169 16.75 -22.60 -9.68
C GLY A 169 15.27 -22.78 -9.31
N ALA A 170 14.69 -21.83 -8.57
CA ALA A 170 13.26 -21.86 -8.25
C ALA A 170 12.37 -21.62 -9.51
N LEU A 171 12.79 -20.73 -10.43
CA LEU A 171 12.09 -20.50 -11.70
C LEU A 171 12.11 -21.73 -12.61
N ALA A 172 13.22 -22.47 -12.65
CA ALA A 172 13.28 -23.72 -13.41
C ALA A 172 12.25 -24.76 -12.90
N LYS A 173 11.98 -24.79 -11.58
CA LYS A 173 10.91 -25.63 -11.03
C LYS A 173 9.53 -25.17 -11.48
N VAL A 174 9.28 -23.87 -11.59
CA VAL A 174 8.02 -23.35 -12.17
C VAL A 174 7.83 -23.82 -13.62
N ASP A 175 8.91 -23.84 -14.42
CA ASP A 175 8.85 -24.37 -15.79
C ASP A 175 8.56 -25.87 -15.84
N GLU A 176 9.08 -26.64 -14.87
CA GLU A 176 8.79 -28.07 -14.68
C GLU A 176 7.32 -28.30 -14.31
N GLU A 177 6.80 -27.63 -13.27
CA GLU A 177 5.39 -27.76 -12.86
C GLU A 177 4.41 -27.32 -13.96
N ARG A 178 4.79 -26.34 -14.78
CA ARG A 178 4.00 -25.96 -15.96
C ARG A 178 3.90 -27.14 -16.94
N GLY A 179 5.00 -27.84 -17.19
CA GLY A 179 5.03 -29.02 -18.06
C GLY A 179 4.20 -30.18 -17.52
N GLU A 180 4.25 -30.43 -16.21
CA GLU A 180 3.43 -31.45 -15.54
C GLU A 180 1.94 -31.11 -15.64
N LEU A 181 1.57 -29.84 -15.40
CA LEU A 181 0.21 -29.34 -15.59
C LEU A 181 -0.28 -29.48 -17.04
N GLU A 182 0.55 -29.14 -18.04
CA GLU A 182 0.23 -29.32 -19.45
C GLU A 182 -0.04 -30.81 -19.78
N GLY A 183 0.79 -31.71 -19.25
CA GLY A 183 0.61 -33.15 -19.37
C GLY A 183 -0.69 -33.65 -18.74
N ALA A 184 -1.00 -33.20 -17.52
CA ALA A 184 -2.23 -33.55 -16.81
C ALA A 184 -3.48 -33.04 -17.55
N ILE A 185 -3.44 -31.83 -18.11
CA ILE A 185 -4.50 -31.27 -18.95
C ILE A 185 -4.71 -32.13 -20.20
N ALA A 186 -3.63 -32.52 -20.88
CA ALA A 186 -3.71 -33.36 -22.08
C ALA A 186 -4.28 -34.76 -21.79
N ALA A 187 -4.00 -35.31 -20.61
CA ALA A 187 -4.54 -36.58 -20.14
C ALA A 187 -6.01 -36.49 -19.68
N GLY A 188 -6.51 -35.29 -19.37
CA GLY A 188 -7.89 -35.06 -18.92
C GLY A 188 -8.18 -35.53 -17.49
N ASP A 189 -7.15 -35.83 -16.69
CA ASP A 189 -7.29 -36.25 -15.30
C ASP A 189 -7.50 -35.04 -14.38
N ARG A 190 -8.76 -34.83 -13.97
CA ARG A 190 -9.15 -33.70 -13.11
C ARG A 190 -8.43 -33.69 -11.75
N ALA A 191 -8.14 -34.85 -11.18
CA ALA A 191 -7.47 -34.93 -9.89
C ALA A 191 -5.98 -34.56 -10.03
N ALA A 192 -5.32 -35.11 -11.05
CA ALA A 192 -3.95 -34.72 -11.37
C ALA A 192 -3.85 -33.22 -11.67
N ILE A 193 -4.71 -32.68 -12.54
CA ILE A 193 -4.74 -31.23 -12.85
C ILE A 193 -4.82 -30.37 -11.59
N ALA A 194 -5.65 -30.76 -10.61
CA ALA A 194 -5.78 -30.01 -9.36
C ALA A 194 -4.50 -30.06 -8.52
N GLY A 195 -3.81 -31.21 -8.50
CA GLY A 195 -2.49 -31.37 -7.88
C GLY A 195 -1.44 -30.46 -8.53
N GLU A 196 -1.31 -30.55 -9.86
CA GLU A 196 -0.31 -29.78 -10.62
C GLU A 196 -0.52 -28.25 -10.52
N VAL A 197 -1.78 -27.79 -10.46
CA VAL A 197 -2.08 -26.38 -10.17
C VAL A 197 -1.56 -25.99 -8.78
N GLY A 198 -1.72 -26.86 -7.79
CA GLY A 198 -1.19 -26.65 -6.44
C GLY A 198 0.34 -26.56 -6.42
N ASP A 199 1.02 -27.47 -7.11
CA ASP A 199 2.47 -27.52 -7.16
C ASP A 199 3.06 -26.32 -7.93
N LEU A 200 2.41 -25.89 -9.02
CA LEU A 200 2.77 -24.67 -9.73
C LEU A 200 2.67 -23.41 -8.84
N LEU A 201 1.58 -23.28 -8.07
CA LEU A 201 1.40 -22.17 -7.12
C LEU A 201 2.44 -22.23 -5.98
N PHE A 202 2.76 -23.43 -5.50
CA PHE A 202 3.78 -23.65 -4.47
C PHE A 202 5.18 -23.26 -4.98
N ALA A 203 5.53 -23.66 -6.21
CA ALA A 203 6.78 -23.27 -6.87
C ALA A 203 6.85 -21.74 -7.07
N ALA A 204 5.77 -21.09 -7.50
CA ALA A 204 5.71 -19.63 -7.65
C ALA A 204 5.91 -18.89 -6.31
N ALA A 205 5.30 -19.38 -5.22
CA ALA A 205 5.54 -18.83 -3.88
C ALA A 205 7.01 -18.96 -3.45
N ASN A 206 7.69 -20.02 -3.89
CA ASN A 206 9.11 -20.24 -3.64
C ASN A 206 10.01 -19.27 -4.40
N VAL A 207 9.67 -18.96 -5.66
CA VAL A 207 10.34 -17.89 -6.43
C VAL A 207 10.22 -16.57 -5.70
N ALA A 208 9.01 -16.21 -5.23
CA ALA A 208 8.80 -14.99 -4.45
C ALA A 208 9.68 -14.97 -3.18
N ARG A 209 9.76 -16.10 -2.45
CA ARG A 209 10.66 -16.24 -1.29
C ARG A 209 12.12 -16.00 -1.63
N LYS A 210 12.62 -16.56 -2.73
CA LYS A 210 14.01 -16.34 -3.19
C LYS A 210 14.30 -14.89 -3.56
N LEU A 211 13.28 -14.16 -3.99
CA LEU A 211 13.36 -12.72 -4.28
C LEU A 211 13.12 -11.83 -3.06
N GLY A 212 12.83 -12.41 -1.89
CA GLY A 212 12.51 -11.64 -0.68
C GLY A 212 11.14 -10.96 -0.73
N ILE A 213 10.23 -11.46 -1.55
CA ILE A 213 8.89 -10.91 -1.76
C ILE A 213 7.87 -11.78 -1.03
N ASP A 214 6.92 -11.15 -0.32
CA ASP A 214 5.75 -11.85 0.22
C ASP A 214 4.77 -12.17 -0.94
N PRO A 215 4.51 -13.45 -1.24
CA PRO A 215 3.68 -13.83 -2.38
C PRO A 215 2.20 -13.46 -2.21
N GLU A 216 1.68 -13.43 -0.99
CA GLU A 216 0.28 -13.07 -0.72
C GLU A 216 0.07 -11.56 -0.95
N ALA A 217 0.98 -10.74 -0.41
CA ALA A 217 0.95 -9.29 -0.64
C ALA A 217 1.13 -8.95 -2.13
N ALA A 218 2.04 -9.63 -2.82
CA ALA A 218 2.26 -9.45 -4.26
C ALA A 218 1.01 -9.77 -5.09
N LEU A 219 0.33 -10.88 -4.78
CA LEU A 219 -0.92 -11.25 -5.45
C LEU A 219 -2.04 -10.24 -5.12
N ALA A 220 -2.16 -9.80 -3.87
CA ALA A 220 -3.12 -8.77 -3.46
C ALA A 220 -2.93 -7.47 -4.25
N ALA A 221 -1.68 -7.02 -4.44
CA ALA A 221 -1.36 -5.87 -5.29
C ALA A 221 -1.73 -6.11 -6.77
N GLY A 222 -1.43 -7.29 -7.31
CA GLY A 222 -1.87 -7.71 -8.65
C GLY A 222 -3.39 -7.64 -8.82
N ASN A 223 -4.14 -8.12 -7.84
CA ASN A 223 -5.60 -8.09 -7.83
C ASN A 223 -6.15 -6.66 -7.78
N ARG A 224 -5.54 -5.76 -7.00
CA ARG A 224 -5.89 -4.32 -6.98
C ARG A 224 -5.70 -3.70 -8.37
N LYS A 225 -4.56 -3.99 -9.02
CA LYS A 225 -4.23 -3.53 -10.37
C LYS A 225 -5.21 -4.06 -11.42
N PHE A 226 -5.57 -5.34 -11.36
CA PHE A 226 -6.57 -5.94 -12.26
C PHE A 226 -7.93 -5.24 -12.11
N ARG A 227 -8.45 -5.11 -10.88
CA ARG A 227 -9.73 -4.42 -10.61
C ARG A 227 -9.73 -3.00 -11.15
N HIS A 228 -8.63 -2.28 -10.98
CA HIS A 228 -8.50 -0.93 -11.51
C HIS A 228 -8.59 -0.91 -13.05
N ARG A 229 -7.81 -1.75 -13.73
CA ARG A 229 -7.79 -1.83 -15.20
C ARG A 229 -9.15 -2.27 -15.75
N PHE A 230 -9.81 -3.21 -15.08
CA PHE A 230 -11.12 -3.68 -15.52
C PHE A 230 -12.18 -2.56 -15.43
N ARG A 231 -12.19 -1.78 -14.34
CA ARG A 231 -13.07 -0.60 -14.23
C ARG A 231 -12.82 0.45 -15.30
N ALA A 232 -11.55 0.67 -15.67
CA ALA A 232 -11.20 1.59 -16.73
C ALA A 232 -11.63 1.06 -18.11
N LEU A 233 -11.55 -0.25 -18.33
CA LEU A 233 -12.08 -0.93 -19.50
C LEU A 233 -13.61 -0.76 -19.58
N GLU A 234 -14.35 -1.00 -18.49
CA GLU A 234 -15.80 -0.75 -18.41
C GLU A 234 -16.16 0.70 -18.80
N ALA A 235 -15.47 1.67 -18.21
CA ALA A 235 -15.67 3.09 -18.52
C ALA A 235 -15.33 3.45 -19.96
N ALA A 236 -14.33 2.79 -20.56
CA ALA A 236 -13.98 2.98 -21.97
C ALA A 236 -15.07 2.45 -22.91
N PHE A 237 -15.67 1.29 -22.62
CA PHE A 237 -16.79 0.75 -23.38
C PHE A 237 -18.06 1.60 -23.22
N ALA A 238 -18.37 2.04 -22.00
CA ALA A 238 -19.50 2.93 -21.74
C ALA A 238 -19.41 4.23 -22.54
N ARG A 239 -18.21 4.85 -22.63
CA ARG A 239 -17.98 6.06 -23.44
C ARG A 239 -18.17 5.82 -24.95
N ARG A 240 -17.98 4.59 -25.42
CA ARG A 240 -18.24 4.19 -26.82
C ARG A 240 -19.70 3.81 -27.07
N GLY A 241 -20.57 3.92 -26.06
CA GLY A 241 -21.97 3.48 -26.15
C GLY A 241 -22.12 1.97 -26.35
N LYS A 242 -21.09 1.19 -25.99
CA LYS A 242 -21.07 -0.27 -26.13
C LYS A 242 -21.14 -0.93 -24.75
N SER A 243 -21.83 -2.07 -24.67
CA SER A 243 -21.78 -2.98 -23.52
C SER A 243 -20.61 -3.95 -23.68
N LEU A 244 -20.08 -4.45 -22.56
CA LEU A 244 -19.15 -5.59 -22.59
C LEU A 244 -19.82 -6.90 -23.01
N ASP A 245 -21.13 -7.02 -22.79
CA ASP A 245 -21.93 -8.23 -23.07
C ASP A 245 -22.08 -8.57 -24.56
N GLY A 246 -21.53 -7.74 -25.46
CA GLY A 246 -21.45 -8.01 -26.90
C GLY A 246 -20.11 -7.66 -27.52
N ALA A 247 -19.09 -7.38 -26.70
CA ALA A 247 -17.76 -7.07 -27.18
C ALA A 247 -16.97 -8.34 -27.47
N THR A 248 -16.17 -8.35 -28.53
CA THR A 248 -15.26 -9.49 -28.76
C THR A 248 -14.05 -9.41 -27.83
N LEU A 249 -13.37 -10.54 -27.62
CA LEU A 249 -12.12 -10.56 -26.85
C LEU A 249 -11.06 -9.65 -27.48
N GLU A 250 -11.00 -9.56 -28.82
CA GLU A 250 -10.08 -8.64 -29.49
C GLU A 250 -10.41 -7.17 -29.16
N GLU A 251 -11.69 -6.78 -29.17
CA GLU A 251 -12.10 -5.43 -28.77
C GLU A 251 -11.76 -5.14 -27.30
N MET A 252 -11.97 -6.12 -26.41
CA MET A 252 -11.62 -6.00 -25.00
C MET A 252 -10.11 -5.88 -24.81
N ASP A 253 -9.31 -6.69 -25.51
CA ASP A 253 -7.85 -6.69 -25.43
C ASP A 253 -7.25 -5.38 -25.97
N GLU A 254 -7.77 -4.81 -27.06
CA GLU A 254 -7.34 -3.50 -27.55
C GLU A 254 -7.55 -2.40 -26.51
N VAL A 255 -8.72 -2.39 -25.87
CA VAL A 255 -9.04 -1.45 -24.79
C VAL A 255 -8.18 -1.73 -23.57
N TRP A 256 -7.99 -2.99 -23.20
CA TRP A 256 -7.18 -3.41 -22.06
C TRP A 256 -5.72 -3.01 -22.21
N GLU A 257 -5.13 -3.21 -23.39
CA GLU A 257 -3.77 -2.77 -23.69
C GLU A 257 -3.65 -1.24 -23.70
N THR A 258 -4.69 -0.53 -24.12
CA THR A 258 -4.75 0.94 -23.98
C THR A 258 -4.78 1.35 -22.50
N VAL A 259 -5.64 0.71 -21.70
CA VAL A 259 -5.77 0.96 -20.25
C VAL A 259 -4.49 0.60 -19.49
N LYS A 260 -3.79 -0.47 -19.89
CA LYS A 260 -2.48 -0.84 -19.34
C LYS A 260 -1.43 0.24 -19.59
N ARG A 261 -1.53 0.96 -20.71
CA ARG A 261 -0.57 1.99 -21.11
C ARG A 261 -0.90 3.36 -20.53
N GLU A 262 -2.18 3.68 -20.28
CA GLU A 262 -2.56 4.97 -19.68
C GLU A 262 -2.30 5.00 -18.16
N PRO A 263 -1.48 5.94 -17.66
CA PRO A 263 -1.25 6.10 -16.23
C PRO A 263 -2.48 6.70 -15.53
N SER A 264 -2.65 6.42 -14.23
CA SER A 264 -3.63 7.12 -13.41
C SER A 264 -3.25 8.60 -13.24
N ILE A 265 -4.23 9.50 -13.28
CA ILE A 265 -3.99 10.95 -13.21
C ILE A 265 -4.27 11.44 -11.80
N SER A 266 -3.28 12.09 -11.20
CA SER A 266 -3.41 12.76 -9.90
C SER A 266 -3.16 14.25 -10.04
N LEU A 267 -4.14 15.05 -9.63
CA LEU A 267 -3.96 16.49 -9.59
C LEU A 267 -3.22 16.87 -8.32
N LEU A 268 -2.24 17.76 -8.44
CA LEU A 268 -1.60 18.35 -7.28
C LEU A 268 -1.70 19.87 -7.37
N ALA A 269 -2.46 20.46 -6.45
CA ALA A 269 -2.83 21.87 -6.48
C ALA A 269 -2.75 22.49 -5.08
N ALA A 270 -2.33 23.74 -5.02
CA ALA A 270 -2.49 24.60 -3.84
C ALA A 270 -3.44 25.74 -4.22
N MET A 271 -4.53 25.93 -3.46
CA MET A 271 -5.51 26.99 -3.73
C MET A 271 -5.99 27.66 -2.43
N SER A 272 -6.45 28.90 -2.54
CA SER A 272 -7.15 29.62 -1.46
C SER A 272 -8.63 29.23 -1.38
N GLU A 273 -9.37 29.72 -0.38
CA GLU A 273 -10.82 29.42 -0.24
C GLU A 273 -11.63 29.90 -1.45
N ASN A 274 -11.24 31.04 -2.04
CA ASN A 274 -11.81 31.55 -3.28
C ASN A 274 -11.21 30.91 -4.55
N ARG A 275 -10.54 29.75 -4.42
CA ARG A 275 -9.93 28.92 -5.49
C ARG A 275 -8.81 29.60 -6.29
N VAL A 276 -8.20 30.67 -5.79
CA VAL A 276 -7.04 31.27 -6.46
C VAL A 276 -5.87 30.30 -6.39
N ILE A 277 -5.20 30.08 -7.52
CA ILE A 277 -3.99 29.26 -7.66
C ILE A 277 -2.81 30.04 -8.23
N GLY A 278 -3.00 31.31 -8.55
CA GLY A 278 -1.94 32.15 -9.10
C GLY A 278 -2.32 33.62 -9.22
N ARG A 279 -1.28 34.46 -9.14
CA ARG A 279 -1.27 35.88 -9.47
C ARG A 279 0.02 36.19 -10.22
N ASP A 280 -0.06 36.79 -11.41
CA ASP A 280 1.11 37.20 -12.20
C ASP A 280 2.13 36.06 -12.44
N GLY A 281 1.63 34.83 -12.64
CA GLY A 281 2.44 33.65 -12.89
C GLY A 281 3.13 33.04 -11.65
N ARG A 282 2.78 33.48 -10.44
CA ARG A 282 3.32 32.97 -9.16
C ARG A 282 2.20 32.61 -8.21
N LEU A 283 2.51 31.79 -7.19
CA LEU A 283 1.59 31.57 -6.07
C LEU A 283 1.46 32.87 -5.24
N PRO A 284 0.25 33.28 -4.82
CA PRO A 284 0.06 34.46 -3.98
C PRO A 284 0.63 34.36 -2.57
N TRP A 285 1.18 33.19 -2.21
CA TRP A 285 1.77 32.92 -0.90
C TRP A 285 3.07 32.14 -1.01
N HIS A 286 3.83 32.16 0.07
CA HIS A 286 4.98 31.27 0.28
C HIS A 286 4.61 30.23 1.35
N LEU A 287 4.61 28.95 0.98
CA LEU A 287 4.28 27.85 1.87
C LEU A 287 5.31 26.71 1.75
N PRO A 288 6.42 26.75 2.52
CA PRO A 288 7.48 25.75 2.43
C PRO A 288 7.03 24.32 2.72
N ALA A 289 6.02 24.14 3.59
CA ALA A 289 5.47 22.83 3.92
C ALA A 289 4.81 22.16 2.70
N ASP A 290 4.08 22.93 1.90
CA ASP A 290 3.49 22.47 0.64
C ASP A 290 4.58 22.07 -0.36
N LEU A 291 5.63 22.88 -0.53
CA LEU A 291 6.75 22.54 -1.41
C LEU A 291 7.46 21.23 -1.01
N LYS A 292 7.55 20.95 0.30
CA LYS A 292 8.07 19.67 0.81
C LYS A 292 7.13 18.51 0.50
N ARG A 293 5.81 18.69 0.69
CA ARG A 293 4.77 17.71 0.35
C ARG A 293 4.79 17.38 -1.14
N VAL A 294 4.78 18.42 -1.99
CA VAL A 294 4.95 18.34 -3.45
C VAL A 294 6.15 17.46 -3.81
N LYS A 295 7.33 17.74 -3.25
CA LYS A 295 8.54 16.97 -3.52
C LYS A 295 8.39 15.52 -3.08
N ARG A 296 7.85 15.26 -1.89
CA ARG A 296 7.67 13.90 -1.37
C ARG A 296 6.74 13.08 -2.26
N LEU A 297 5.62 13.65 -2.69
CA LEU A 297 4.61 12.97 -3.51
C LEU A 297 5.09 12.69 -4.94
N THR A 298 5.95 13.53 -5.51
CA THR A 298 6.26 13.47 -6.95
C THR A 298 7.61 12.86 -7.28
N VAL A 299 8.52 12.67 -6.33
CA VAL A 299 9.83 12.04 -6.61
C VAL A 299 9.64 10.62 -7.13
N GLY A 300 10.30 10.30 -8.24
CA GLY A 300 10.16 8.99 -8.90
C GLY A 300 9.01 8.90 -9.91
N HIS A 301 8.13 9.90 -9.98
CA HIS A 301 7.01 9.95 -10.92
C HIS A 301 7.23 10.95 -12.06
N THR A 302 6.41 10.82 -13.12
CA THR A 302 6.23 11.85 -14.13
C THR A 302 5.32 12.97 -13.63
N VAL A 303 5.78 14.20 -13.81
CA VAL A 303 5.01 15.42 -13.61
C VAL A 303 4.66 16.07 -14.96
N ILE A 304 3.40 16.42 -15.15
CA ILE A 304 2.88 17.08 -16.36
C ILE A 304 2.49 18.50 -15.98
N MET A 305 3.02 19.52 -16.67
CA MET A 305 2.72 20.92 -16.35
C MET A 305 2.55 21.80 -17.58
N GLY A 306 1.82 22.91 -17.44
CA GLY A 306 1.73 23.91 -18.51
C GLY A 306 3.05 24.69 -18.71
N ARG A 307 3.31 25.17 -19.93
CA ARG A 307 4.48 26.01 -20.25
C ARG A 307 4.71 27.15 -19.24
N ARG A 308 3.68 27.97 -18.95
CA ARG A 308 3.83 29.11 -18.04
C ARG A 308 4.25 28.70 -16.63
N THR A 309 3.72 27.58 -16.14
CA THR A 309 4.12 26.98 -14.85
C THR A 309 5.59 26.59 -14.88
N PHE A 310 6.03 25.91 -15.94
CA PHE A 310 7.43 25.51 -16.08
C PHE A 310 8.38 26.72 -16.18
N GLU A 311 8.02 27.74 -16.95
CA GLU A 311 8.80 28.98 -17.07
C GLU A 311 8.93 29.72 -15.73
N SER A 312 7.87 29.72 -14.91
CA SER A 312 7.89 30.29 -13.55
C SER A 312 8.82 29.51 -12.60
N ILE A 313 8.86 28.18 -12.71
CA ILE A 313 9.80 27.33 -11.94
C ILE A 313 11.25 27.51 -12.45
N GLY A 314 11.42 27.73 -13.75
CA GLY A 314 12.68 28.06 -14.41
C GLY A 314 13.63 26.88 -14.66
N ARG A 315 13.32 25.67 -14.17
CA ARG A 315 14.17 24.48 -14.34
C ARG A 315 13.39 23.16 -14.17
N PRO A 316 13.88 22.05 -14.73
CA PRO A 316 13.37 20.72 -14.42
C PRO A 316 13.45 20.40 -12.92
N LEU A 317 12.47 19.64 -12.43
CA LEU A 317 12.45 19.20 -11.03
C LEU A 317 13.36 17.97 -10.85
N PRO A 318 14.38 17.99 -9.96
CA PRO A 318 15.34 16.88 -9.84
C PRO A 318 14.69 15.54 -9.46
N ARG A 319 15.11 14.41 -10.04
CA ARG A 319 14.53 13.07 -9.77
C ARG A 319 13.03 12.95 -10.08
N ARG A 320 12.55 13.76 -11.02
CA ARG A 320 11.19 13.72 -11.58
C ARG A 320 11.31 13.78 -13.09
N ARG A 321 10.60 12.91 -13.79
CA ARG A 321 10.42 13.05 -15.24
C ARG A 321 9.42 14.18 -15.46
N SER A 322 9.68 15.11 -16.38
CA SER A 322 8.86 16.31 -16.56
C SER A 322 8.40 16.43 -18.00
N ILE A 323 7.09 16.57 -18.19
CA ILE A 323 6.45 16.79 -19.48
C ILE A 323 5.77 18.16 -19.47
N VAL A 324 6.14 19.03 -20.41
CA VAL A 324 5.60 20.39 -20.50
C VAL A 324 4.62 20.49 -21.67
N LEU A 325 3.40 20.93 -21.38
CA LEU A 325 2.41 21.17 -22.42
C LEU A 325 2.65 22.49 -23.13
N SER A 326 2.83 22.43 -24.45
CA SER A 326 2.95 23.59 -25.31
C SER A 326 2.45 23.32 -26.73
N ARG A 327 1.62 24.22 -27.25
CA ARG A 327 1.17 24.18 -28.66
C ARG A 327 2.24 24.62 -29.65
N ASP A 328 3.29 25.28 -29.18
CA ASP A 328 4.39 25.75 -30.02
C ASP A 328 5.42 24.63 -30.21
N ARG A 329 5.39 24.03 -31.40
CA ARG A 329 6.23 22.89 -31.78
C ARG A 329 7.73 23.19 -31.78
N ARG A 330 8.14 24.46 -31.72
CA ARG A 330 9.55 24.87 -31.65
C ARG A 330 10.06 24.94 -30.21
N TYR A 331 9.19 24.81 -29.22
CA TYR A 331 9.57 24.80 -27.82
C TYR A 331 10.35 23.54 -27.47
N ARG A 332 11.62 23.71 -27.10
CA ARG A 332 12.53 22.62 -26.73
C ARG A 332 13.39 23.03 -25.51
N PRO A 333 12.78 23.25 -24.34
CA PRO A 333 13.52 23.46 -23.10
C PRO A 333 14.41 22.25 -22.79
N ALA A 334 15.59 22.50 -22.22
CA ALA A 334 16.52 21.44 -21.84
C ALA A 334 16.00 20.65 -20.62
N GLY A 335 16.15 19.32 -20.66
CA GLY A 335 15.89 18.44 -19.52
C GLY A 335 14.42 18.14 -19.23
N VAL A 336 13.50 18.44 -20.16
CA VAL A 336 12.08 18.05 -20.10
C VAL A 336 11.59 17.59 -21.47
N GLU A 337 10.52 16.81 -21.48
CA GLU A 337 9.78 16.44 -22.69
C GLU A 337 8.68 17.48 -22.97
N VAL A 338 8.23 17.57 -24.23
CA VAL A 338 7.18 18.51 -24.64
C VAL A 338 6.07 17.75 -25.35
N ALA A 339 4.83 18.00 -24.95
CA ALA A 339 3.63 17.47 -25.58
C ALA A 339 2.68 18.60 -26.00
N ALA A 340 1.98 18.41 -27.11
CA ALA A 340 1.02 19.37 -27.65
C ALA A 340 -0.37 19.25 -27.00
N SER A 341 -0.67 18.12 -26.36
CA SER A 341 -1.92 17.87 -25.64
C SER A 341 -1.72 17.01 -24.38
N LEU A 342 -2.76 16.91 -23.55
CA LEU A 342 -2.76 16.02 -22.39
C LEU A 342 -2.65 14.55 -22.84
N GLU A 343 -3.33 14.17 -23.92
CA GLU A 343 -3.29 12.82 -24.48
C GLU A 343 -1.87 12.42 -24.91
N GLU A 344 -1.15 13.32 -25.58
CA GLU A 344 0.24 13.08 -25.97
C GLU A 344 1.15 12.98 -24.73
N ALA A 345 0.92 13.82 -23.70
CA ALA A 345 1.66 13.72 -22.45
C ALA A 345 1.43 12.39 -21.71
N LEU A 346 0.19 11.91 -21.67
CA LEU A 346 -0.14 10.62 -21.07
C LEU A 346 0.46 9.45 -21.87
N ALA A 347 0.49 9.54 -23.20
CA ALA A 347 1.15 8.55 -24.04
C ALA A 347 2.67 8.51 -23.82
N LEU A 348 3.32 9.68 -23.70
CA LEU A 348 4.74 9.77 -23.34
C LEU A 348 5.01 9.19 -21.95
N ALA A 349 4.11 9.42 -21.00
CA ALA A 349 4.17 8.85 -19.64
C ALA A 349 3.76 7.37 -19.57
N GLY A 350 3.54 6.71 -20.72
CA GLY A 350 3.09 5.33 -20.77
C GLY A 350 4.00 4.37 -20.02
N GLY A 351 3.38 3.43 -19.30
CA GLY A 351 4.07 2.45 -18.46
C GLY A 351 4.28 2.89 -17.00
N GLU A 352 3.99 4.14 -16.65
CA GLU A 352 3.88 4.57 -15.26
C GLU A 352 2.51 4.22 -14.68
N GLU A 353 2.45 3.90 -13.39
CA GLU A 353 1.18 3.64 -12.71
C GLU A 353 0.39 4.93 -12.43
N GLU A 354 1.11 6.03 -12.19
CA GLU A 354 0.54 7.31 -11.78
C GLU A 354 1.38 8.48 -12.27
N VAL A 355 0.69 9.50 -12.81
CA VAL A 355 1.27 10.78 -13.21
C VAL A 355 0.67 11.92 -12.41
N PHE A 356 1.48 12.93 -12.13
CA PHE A 356 1.06 14.11 -11.38
C PHE A 356 0.88 15.31 -12.30
N VAL A 357 -0.32 15.87 -12.32
CA VAL A 357 -0.62 17.08 -13.07
C VAL A 357 -0.39 18.31 -12.19
N PHE A 358 0.52 19.17 -12.65
CA PHE A 358 1.09 20.31 -11.95
C PHE A 358 0.76 21.64 -12.63
N GLY A 359 -0.12 22.42 -12.01
CA GLY A 359 -0.26 23.85 -12.27
C GLY A 359 -0.78 24.25 -13.68
N GLY A 360 -1.50 25.37 -13.70
CA GLY A 360 -2.11 25.92 -14.90
C GLY A 360 -3.59 25.55 -15.01
N ALA A 361 -4.46 26.55 -14.91
CA ALA A 361 -5.91 26.36 -14.91
C ALA A 361 -6.44 25.57 -16.12
N GLU A 362 -5.88 25.81 -17.31
CA GLU A 362 -6.28 25.06 -18.52
C GLU A 362 -5.94 23.57 -18.41
N LEU A 363 -4.75 23.25 -17.89
CA LEU A 363 -4.33 21.86 -17.71
C LEU A 363 -5.17 21.16 -16.64
N PHE A 364 -5.42 21.83 -15.51
CA PHE A 364 -6.35 21.29 -14.51
C PHE A 364 -7.74 21.06 -15.10
N ARG A 365 -8.27 21.98 -15.91
CA ARG A 365 -9.58 21.82 -16.57
C ARG A 365 -9.62 20.60 -17.50
N LEU A 366 -8.53 20.30 -18.20
CA LEU A 366 -8.42 19.12 -19.08
C LEU A 366 -8.27 17.82 -18.28
N ALA A 367 -7.49 17.84 -17.20
CA ALA A 367 -7.16 16.65 -16.42
C ALA A 367 -8.24 16.28 -15.40
N LEU A 368 -8.96 17.26 -14.83
CA LEU A 368 -9.94 17.06 -13.75
C LEU A 368 -11.00 15.99 -14.07
N PRO A 369 -11.64 15.94 -15.26
CA PRO A 369 -12.62 14.90 -15.58
C PRO A 369 -12.07 13.47 -15.57
N ARG A 370 -10.76 13.31 -15.77
CA ARG A 370 -10.06 12.01 -15.83
C ARG A 370 -9.26 11.72 -14.56
N ALA A 371 -9.10 12.70 -13.67
CA ALA A 371 -8.31 12.57 -12.46
C ALA A 371 -8.93 11.56 -11.50
N ARG A 372 -8.09 10.74 -10.88
CA ARG A 372 -8.48 9.77 -9.85
C ARG A 372 -8.27 10.31 -8.44
N ARG A 373 -7.25 11.15 -8.26
CA ARG A 373 -6.96 11.80 -6.98
C ARG A 373 -6.72 13.28 -7.14
N ILE A 374 -6.99 14.00 -6.06
CA ILE A 374 -6.61 15.40 -5.92
C ILE A 374 -5.88 15.57 -4.59
N TYR A 375 -4.58 15.82 -4.69
CA TYR A 375 -3.75 16.26 -3.60
C TYR A 375 -3.87 17.78 -3.50
N LEU A 376 -4.82 18.22 -2.67
CA LEU A 376 -5.13 19.64 -2.51
C LEU A 376 -4.42 20.19 -1.27
N THR A 377 -3.79 21.34 -1.41
CA THR A 377 -3.42 22.21 -0.30
C THR A 377 -4.41 23.37 -0.29
N LEU A 378 -5.32 23.39 0.67
CA LEU A 378 -6.29 24.47 0.84
C LEU A 378 -5.75 25.50 1.84
N VAL A 379 -5.41 26.69 1.37
CA VAL A 379 -5.03 27.82 2.23
C VAL A 379 -6.32 28.47 2.72
N HIS A 380 -6.53 28.50 4.04
CA HIS A 380 -7.73 29.04 4.70
C HIS A 380 -7.67 30.57 4.74
N ALA A 381 -7.69 31.18 3.56
CA ALA A 381 -7.74 32.62 3.33
C ALA A 381 -8.41 32.90 1.98
N GLU A 382 -9.00 34.09 1.83
CA GLU A 382 -9.33 34.64 0.52
C GLU A 382 -8.20 35.57 0.08
N VAL A 383 -7.69 35.37 -1.14
CA VAL A 383 -6.59 36.18 -1.69
C VAL A 383 -6.96 36.71 -3.08
N GLU A 384 -6.34 37.82 -3.47
CA GLU A 384 -6.45 38.31 -4.84
C GLU A 384 -5.61 37.47 -5.81
N GLY A 385 -6.16 37.11 -6.97
CA GLY A 385 -5.40 36.49 -8.06
C GLY A 385 -6.15 36.43 -9.39
N ASP A 386 -5.40 36.12 -10.44
CA ASP A 386 -5.86 36.12 -11.85
C ASP A 386 -6.06 34.70 -12.40
N VAL A 387 -5.55 33.68 -11.73
CA VAL A 387 -5.70 32.28 -12.11
C VAL A 387 -6.42 31.51 -11.00
N HIS A 388 -7.48 30.80 -11.37
CA HIS A 388 -8.32 30.04 -10.45
C HIS A 388 -8.31 28.56 -10.79
N PHE A 389 -8.38 27.71 -9.76
CA PHE A 389 -8.64 26.29 -9.93
C PHE A 389 -10.03 26.10 -10.57
N PRO A 390 -10.19 25.22 -11.58
CA PRO A 390 -11.48 25.03 -12.23
C PRO A 390 -12.55 24.59 -11.23
N PRO A 391 -13.82 24.97 -11.43
CA PRO A 391 -14.91 24.42 -10.63
C PRO A 391 -14.95 22.90 -10.77
N TRP A 392 -15.20 22.22 -9.66
CA TRP A 392 -15.51 20.80 -9.62
C TRP A 392 -16.83 20.57 -8.90
N ASP A 393 -17.41 19.39 -9.10
CA ASP A 393 -18.51 18.90 -8.28
C ASP A 393 -17.92 18.06 -7.14
N GLU A 394 -18.04 18.50 -5.89
CA GLU A 394 -17.53 17.77 -4.74
C GLU A 394 -18.22 16.42 -4.53
N SER A 395 -19.44 16.25 -5.05
CA SER A 395 -20.18 14.99 -4.94
C SER A 395 -19.53 13.85 -5.72
N ASP A 396 -18.74 14.16 -6.76
CA ASP A 396 -17.93 13.19 -7.50
C ASP A 396 -16.75 12.64 -6.68
N TRP A 397 -16.46 13.24 -5.51
CA TRP A 397 -15.25 12.96 -4.74
C TRP A 397 -15.57 12.49 -3.33
N ARG A 398 -14.67 11.69 -2.79
CA ARG A 398 -14.61 11.31 -1.38
C ARG A 398 -13.38 11.95 -0.79
N LEU A 399 -13.56 12.76 0.26
CA LEU A 399 -12.46 13.24 1.08
C LEU A 399 -11.92 12.05 1.89
N VAL A 400 -10.66 11.69 1.65
CA VAL A 400 -9.97 10.56 2.29
C VAL A 400 -9.04 11.05 3.41
N GLU A 401 -8.50 12.25 3.27
CA GLU A 401 -7.59 12.85 4.25
C GLU A 401 -7.89 14.35 4.36
N ASP A 402 -7.93 14.89 5.58
CA ASP A 402 -7.91 16.33 5.86
C ASP A 402 -7.04 16.60 7.08
N ARG A 403 -5.78 16.97 6.86
CA ARG A 403 -4.86 17.40 7.93
C ARG A 403 -4.75 18.91 7.94
N ARG A 404 -5.28 19.52 8.99
CA ARG A 404 -5.21 20.97 9.22
C ARG A 404 -3.92 21.36 9.95
N TYR A 405 -3.35 22.48 9.54
CA TYR A 405 -2.21 23.14 10.16
C TYR A 405 -2.59 24.59 10.48
N ASP A 406 -2.30 25.03 11.70
CA ASP A 406 -2.51 26.41 12.10
C ASP A 406 -1.47 27.33 11.47
N ALA A 407 -1.78 28.63 11.45
CA ALA A 407 -0.83 29.65 11.03
C ALA A 407 0.40 29.64 11.95
N ASP A 408 1.57 29.87 11.36
CA ASP A 408 2.84 29.95 12.08
C ASP A 408 3.70 31.13 11.58
N GLU A 409 4.87 31.33 12.18
CA GLU A 409 5.80 32.40 11.76
C GLU A 409 6.29 32.26 10.30
N ARG A 410 6.17 31.06 9.71
CA ARG A 410 6.61 30.77 8.34
C ARG A 410 5.49 30.94 7.31
N HIS A 411 4.24 30.85 7.74
CA HIS A 411 3.07 31.06 6.89
C HIS A 411 1.87 31.64 7.70
N PRO A 412 1.40 32.85 7.38
CA PRO A 412 0.45 33.60 8.22
C PRO A 412 -1.01 33.13 8.12
N HIS A 413 -1.31 32.16 7.25
CA HIS A 413 -2.65 31.61 7.08
C HIS A 413 -2.69 30.14 7.52
N PRO A 414 -3.74 29.69 8.21
CA PRO A 414 -3.95 28.26 8.39
C PRO A 414 -4.12 27.57 7.02
N TYR A 415 -3.79 26.29 6.92
CA TYR A 415 -4.00 25.52 5.69
C TYR A 415 -4.34 24.07 6.00
N SER A 416 -4.96 23.38 5.05
CA SER A 416 -5.24 21.94 5.10
C SER A 416 -4.56 21.21 3.96
N PHE A 417 -3.90 20.08 4.27
CA PHE A 417 -3.58 19.07 3.28
C PHE A 417 -4.75 18.11 3.16
N ARG A 418 -5.40 18.14 2.00
CA ARG A 418 -6.52 17.27 1.68
C ARG A 418 -6.16 16.28 0.59
N LEU A 419 -6.70 15.07 0.69
CA LEU A 419 -6.69 14.07 -0.36
C LEU A 419 -8.14 13.76 -0.72
N TYR A 420 -8.49 13.97 -1.98
CA TYR A 420 -9.76 13.53 -2.54
C TYR A 420 -9.51 12.34 -3.46
N GLU A 421 -10.33 11.30 -3.36
CA GLU A 421 -10.39 10.21 -4.33
C GLU A 421 -11.72 10.27 -5.08
N ARG A 422 -11.68 10.05 -6.39
CA ARG A 422 -12.88 10.02 -7.22
C ARG A 422 -13.77 8.86 -6.77
N ARG A 423 -15.04 9.12 -6.50
CA ARG A 423 -16.03 8.08 -6.21
C ARG A 423 -16.14 7.15 -7.42
N SER A 424 -16.25 5.85 -7.18
CA SER A 424 -16.56 4.93 -8.28
C SER A 424 -17.98 5.26 -8.76
N PRO A 425 -18.26 5.25 -10.07
CA PRO A 425 -19.65 5.28 -10.53
C PRO A 425 -20.37 4.11 -9.87
N GLY A 426 -21.46 4.41 -9.18
CA GLY A 426 -22.30 3.43 -8.50
C GLY A 426 -23.10 2.58 -9.46
#